data_AF-A0A120K568-F1
#
_entry.id   AF-A0A120K568-F1
#
_cell.length_a   1.000
_cell.length_b   1.000
_cell.length_c   1.000
_cell.angle_alpha   90.00
_cell.angle_beta   90.00
_cell.angle_gamma   90.00
#
_symmetry.space_group_name_H-M   'P 1'
#
loop_
_entity.id
_entity.type
_entity.pdbx_description
1 polymer ?
#
loop_
_entity_poly.entity_id
_entity_poly.type
_entity_poly.pdbx_seq_one_letter_code
_entity_poly.pdbx_strand_id
1 'polypeptide(L)'
;MRRTSLSTMIDAAILLLDACRERGLRCRDPPLVTGRVLQRLELNQYQARAFWEDAEELSREDYVIYRYRAVTFSLRLSLTEAELMHVDGWVPVDYLECRANSGRCERSPRGRALYAYVIGKVEGGELKVNGMNILRVLDVAVPGLARELLEGARDVLWGRGSARLLGALMNALKLESVRLVLPETPDDESGLMKLSPLLSRLTRQAGA
;
A
#
# COMPACT_ATOMS: atom_id res chain seq x y z
N MET A 1 -2.34 -6.30 -17.09
CA MET A 1 -2.26 -6.22 -15.61
C MET A 1 -2.78 -7.52 -15.01
N ARG A 2 -1.90 -8.37 -14.46
CA ARG A 2 -2.31 -9.68 -13.93
C ARG A 2 -2.99 -9.49 -12.57
N ARG A 3 -4.34 -9.55 -12.56
CA ARG A 3 -5.19 -9.32 -11.37
C ARG A 3 -4.74 -10.13 -10.15
N THR A 4 -4.24 -11.34 -10.35
CA THR A 4 -3.75 -12.21 -9.28
C THR A 4 -2.65 -11.55 -8.44
N SER A 5 -1.60 -11.02 -9.07
CA SER A 5 -0.46 -10.44 -8.35
C SER A 5 -0.84 -9.17 -7.58
N LEU A 6 -1.75 -8.36 -8.13
CA LEU A 6 -2.31 -7.22 -7.39
C LEU A 6 -3.19 -7.67 -6.22
N SER A 7 -3.98 -8.74 -6.39
CA SER A 7 -4.73 -9.33 -5.27
C SER A 7 -3.77 -9.80 -4.18
N THR A 8 -2.66 -10.45 -4.54
CA THR A 8 -1.62 -10.86 -3.59
C THR A 8 -1.00 -9.67 -2.85
N MET A 9 -0.80 -8.52 -3.51
CA MET A 9 -0.34 -7.29 -2.83
C MET A 9 -1.36 -6.79 -1.81
N ILE A 10 -2.66 -6.86 -2.12
CA ILE A 10 -3.74 -6.52 -1.18
C ILE A 10 -3.75 -7.49 0.00
N ASP A 11 -3.66 -8.80 -0.26
CA ASP A 11 -3.62 -9.84 0.76
C ASP A 11 -2.41 -9.65 1.70
N ALA A 12 -1.24 -9.35 1.13
CA ALA A 12 -0.04 -9.02 1.88
C ALA A 12 -0.23 -7.77 2.76
N ALA A 13 -0.82 -6.70 2.22
CA ALA A 13 -1.09 -5.49 3.00
C ALA A 13 -2.00 -5.78 4.20
N ILE A 14 -3.09 -6.53 4.00
CA ILE A 14 -4.00 -6.91 5.07
C ILE A 14 -3.29 -7.76 6.12
N LEU A 15 -2.58 -8.80 5.68
CA LEU A 15 -1.82 -9.71 6.55
C LEU A 15 -0.80 -8.94 7.40
N LEU A 16 -0.09 -7.98 6.80
CA LEU A 16 0.87 -7.16 7.52
C LEU A 16 0.21 -6.21 8.50
N LEU A 17 -0.89 -5.54 8.14
CA LEU A 17 -1.62 -4.66 9.06
C LEU A 17 -2.09 -5.40 10.31
N ASP A 18 -2.65 -6.60 10.14
CA ASP A 18 -3.06 -7.44 11.25
C ASP A 18 -1.86 -7.82 12.12
N ALA A 19 -0.77 -8.28 11.51
CA ALA A 19 0.42 -8.67 12.24
C ALA A 19 1.06 -7.51 13.01
N CYS A 20 1.10 -6.31 12.41
CA CYS A 20 1.58 -5.09 13.05
C CYS A 20 0.74 -4.76 14.29
N ARG A 21 -0.59 -4.83 14.16
CA ARG A 21 -1.52 -4.56 15.25
C ARG A 21 -1.39 -5.59 16.39
N GLU A 22 -1.42 -6.88 16.06
CA GLU A 22 -1.30 -7.98 17.03
C GLU A 22 0.00 -7.93 17.83
N ARG A 23 1.09 -7.49 17.20
CA ARG A 23 2.44 -7.46 17.80
C ARG A 23 2.82 -6.11 18.37
N GLY A 24 1.94 -5.11 18.29
CA GLY A 24 2.23 -3.75 18.75
C GLY A 24 3.34 -3.04 17.96
N LEU A 25 3.58 -3.43 16.71
CA LEU A 25 4.61 -2.84 15.84
C LEU A 25 4.12 -1.54 15.21
N ARG A 26 5.05 -0.60 14.98
CA ARG A 26 4.70 0.70 14.36
C ARG A 26 4.61 0.62 12.84
N CYS A 27 5.35 -0.30 12.22
CA CYS A 27 5.31 -0.55 10.76
C CYS A 27 5.53 0.72 9.93
N ARG A 28 6.62 1.45 10.25
CA ARG A 28 6.94 2.75 9.67
C ARG A 28 7.51 2.69 8.25
N ASP A 29 8.33 1.70 7.96
CA ASP A 29 8.87 1.49 6.62
C ASP A 29 9.07 0.00 6.26
N PRO A 30 8.05 -0.87 6.46
CA PRO A 30 8.19 -2.27 6.07
C PRO A 30 8.05 -2.42 4.54
N PRO A 31 8.74 -3.40 3.93
CA PRO A 31 8.32 -3.97 2.67
C PRO A 31 6.84 -4.36 2.71
N LEU A 32 6.13 -4.12 1.60
CA LEU A 32 4.78 -4.64 1.38
C LEU A 32 4.82 -6.16 1.16
N VAL A 33 5.79 -6.65 0.40
CA VAL A 33 5.96 -8.09 0.15
C VAL A 33 7.43 -8.49 0.26
N THR A 34 7.67 -9.64 0.89
CA THR A 34 8.96 -10.34 0.91
C THR A 34 8.73 -11.81 0.58
N GLY A 35 9.81 -12.58 0.34
CA GLY A 35 9.70 -14.03 0.18
C GLY A 35 9.00 -14.72 1.36
N ARG A 36 9.23 -14.27 2.60
CA ARG A 36 8.58 -14.82 3.80
C ARG A 36 7.09 -14.47 3.87
N VAL A 37 6.70 -13.27 3.40
CA VAL A 37 5.28 -12.90 3.28
C VAL A 37 4.57 -13.76 2.23
N LEU A 38 5.21 -14.01 1.07
CA LEU A 38 4.63 -14.88 0.04
C LEU A 38 4.46 -16.33 0.55
N GLN A 39 5.43 -16.85 1.31
CA GLN A 39 5.31 -18.15 1.96
C GLN A 39 4.15 -18.17 2.98
N ARG A 40 3.95 -17.07 3.73
CA ARG A 40 2.86 -16.94 4.69
C ARG A 40 1.48 -16.88 4.02
N LEU A 41 1.43 -16.36 2.79
CA LEU A 41 0.26 -16.41 1.91
C LEU A 41 0.12 -17.75 1.15
N GLU A 42 0.96 -18.73 1.47
CA GLU A 42 0.91 -20.10 0.90
C GLU A 42 1.12 -20.15 -0.63
N LEU A 43 1.81 -19.16 -1.20
CA LEU A 43 2.17 -19.19 -2.62
C LEU A 43 3.25 -20.25 -2.87
N ASN A 44 3.00 -21.12 -3.85
CA ASN A 44 4.00 -22.06 -4.31
C ASN A 44 5.11 -21.36 -5.12
N GLN A 45 6.20 -22.07 -5.42
CA GLN A 45 7.36 -21.50 -6.12
C GLN A 45 7.01 -20.89 -7.49
N TYR A 46 6.09 -21.49 -8.23
CA TYR A 46 5.65 -20.98 -9.53
C TYR A 46 4.88 -19.67 -9.38
N GLN A 47 3.92 -19.61 -8.45
CA GLN A 47 3.15 -18.41 -8.16
C GLN A 47 4.05 -17.28 -7.62
N ALA A 48 4.98 -17.59 -6.73
CA ALA A 48 5.92 -16.62 -6.20
C ALA A 48 6.82 -16.05 -7.32
N ARG A 49 7.30 -16.89 -8.25
CA ARG A 49 8.07 -16.42 -9.41
C ARG A 49 7.24 -15.50 -10.30
N ALA A 50 6.02 -15.89 -10.64
CA ALA A 50 5.11 -15.08 -11.45
C ALA A 50 4.81 -13.73 -10.77
N PHE A 51 4.58 -13.73 -9.44
CA PHE A 51 4.39 -12.51 -8.66
C PHE A 51 5.57 -11.55 -8.80
N TRP A 52 6.79 -12.06 -8.69
CA TRP A 52 8.00 -11.23 -8.78
C TRP A 52 8.24 -10.67 -10.18
N GLU A 53 7.93 -11.44 -11.22
CA GLU A 53 7.97 -10.97 -12.62
C GLU A 53 6.96 -9.82 -12.83
N ASP A 54 5.73 -10.00 -12.36
CA ASP A 54 4.69 -8.95 -12.46
C ASP A 54 5.06 -7.72 -11.60
N ALA A 55 5.60 -7.92 -10.39
CA ALA A 55 6.02 -6.84 -9.51
C ALA A 55 7.16 -6.00 -10.11
N GLU A 56 8.07 -6.63 -10.85
CA GLU A 56 9.12 -5.92 -11.58
C GLU A 56 8.54 -5.05 -12.68
N GLU A 57 7.60 -5.55 -13.48
CA GLU A 57 6.90 -4.78 -14.51
C GLU A 57 6.16 -3.57 -13.88
N LEU A 58 5.34 -3.82 -12.85
CA LEU A 58 4.57 -2.79 -12.16
C LEU A 58 5.45 -1.74 -11.47
N SER A 59 6.68 -2.08 -11.07
CA SER A 59 7.63 -1.14 -10.45
C SER A 59 8.19 -0.08 -11.40
N ARG A 60 8.00 -0.25 -12.71
CA ARG A 60 8.44 0.70 -13.75
C ARG A 60 7.43 1.82 -13.99
N GLU A 61 6.22 1.69 -13.47
CA GLU A 61 5.14 2.66 -13.65
C GLU A 61 4.98 3.58 -12.44
N ASP A 62 4.52 4.81 -12.71
CA ASP A 62 4.07 5.76 -11.70
C ASP A 62 2.54 5.90 -11.78
N TYR A 63 1.84 5.46 -10.73
CA TYR A 63 0.37 5.48 -10.69
C TYR A 63 -0.14 6.76 -10.03
N VAL A 64 -0.52 7.76 -10.82
CA VAL A 64 -0.99 9.06 -10.29
C VAL A 64 -2.33 8.90 -9.55
N ILE A 65 -2.29 8.96 -8.23
CA ILE A 65 -3.45 8.82 -7.35
C ILE A 65 -4.14 10.15 -7.02
N TYR A 66 -3.42 11.27 -7.13
CA TYR A 66 -3.96 12.61 -6.92
C TYR A 66 -3.24 13.65 -7.79
N ARG A 67 -3.98 14.59 -8.36
CA ARG A 67 -3.43 15.74 -9.10
C ARG A 67 -4.27 16.99 -8.88
N TYR A 68 -3.62 18.06 -8.42
CA TYR A 68 -4.21 19.39 -8.35
C TYR A 68 -3.14 20.45 -8.65
N ARG A 69 -3.35 21.24 -9.71
CA ARG A 69 -2.38 22.25 -10.19
C ARG A 69 -0.98 21.62 -10.36
N ALA A 70 0.03 22.17 -9.68
CA ALA A 70 1.41 21.69 -9.70
C ALA A 70 1.69 20.55 -8.69
N VAL A 71 0.70 20.14 -7.90
CA VAL A 71 0.85 19.07 -6.90
C VAL A 71 0.38 17.73 -7.45
N THR A 72 1.22 16.71 -7.32
CA THR A 72 0.90 15.34 -7.71
C THR A 72 1.30 14.35 -6.62
N PHE A 73 0.41 13.41 -6.30
CA PHE A 73 0.78 12.21 -5.55
C PHE A 73 0.64 10.99 -6.45
N SER A 74 1.65 10.13 -6.43
CA SER A 74 1.69 8.88 -7.18
C SER A 74 2.00 7.71 -6.26
N LEU A 75 1.35 6.57 -6.50
CA LEU A 75 1.78 5.30 -5.95
C LEU A 75 2.91 4.74 -6.82
N ARG A 76 4.03 4.38 -6.20
CA ARG A 76 5.19 3.79 -6.86
C ARG A 76 5.61 2.53 -6.13
N LEU A 77 5.80 1.45 -6.90
CA LEU A 77 6.38 0.23 -6.37
C LEU A 77 7.90 0.26 -6.54
N SER A 78 8.62 -0.23 -5.54
CA SER A 78 10.08 -0.27 -5.55
C SER A 78 10.53 -1.68 -5.17
N LEU A 79 11.14 -2.36 -6.13
CA LEU A 79 11.72 -3.67 -5.93
C LEU A 79 13.18 -3.51 -5.51
N THR A 80 13.61 -4.22 -4.48
CA THR A 80 14.97 -4.14 -3.95
C THR A 80 15.45 -5.51 -3.49
N GLU A 81 16.73 -5.77 -3.67
CA GLU A 81 17.44 -6.87 -3.01
C GLU A 81 18.37 -6.28 -1.95
N ALA A 82 18.13 -6.62 -0.69
CA ALA A 82 18.89 -6.10 0.44
C ALA A 82 18.85 -7.07 1.62
N GLU A 83 19.60 -6.74 2.68
CA GLU A 83 19.37 -7.33 3.98
C GLU A 83 17.94 -6.98 4.44
N LEU A 84 17.16 -7.99 4.81
CA LEU A 84 15.80 -7.81 5.33
C LEU A 84 15.77 -8.13 6.81
N MET A 85 15.01 -7.35 7.56
CA MET A 85 14.75 -7.56 8.98
C MET A 85 13.31 -8.03 9.15
N HIS A 86 13.10 -9.00 10.03
CA HIS A 86 11.76 -9.53 10.29
C HIS A 86 11.59 -9.95 11.75
N VAL A 87 10.40 -9.70 12.29
CA VAL A 87 9.99 -10.11 13.64
C VAL A 87 9.20 -11.42 13.55
N ASP A 88 9.41 -12.31 14.53
CA ASP A 88 8.75 -13.62 14.64
C ASP A 88 8.87 -14.47 13.37
N GLY A 89 10.04 -14.42 12.74
CA GLY A 89 10.35 -15.25 11.58
C GLY A 89 9.66 -14.86 10.27
N TRP A 90 8.84 -13.80 10.19
CA TRP A 90 8.22 -13.42 8.90
C TRP A 90 7.77 -11.97 8.73
N VAL A 91 7.42 -11.24 9.80
CA VAL A 91 6.85 -9.89 9.68
C VAL A 91 7.97 -8.90 9.33
N PRO A 92 8.03 -8.35 8.11
CA PRO A 92 9.10 -7.45 7.72
C PRO A 92 9.03 -6.14 8.50
N VAL A 93 10.17 -5.63 8.93
CA VAL A 93 10.29 -4.40 9.74
C VAL A 93 11.51 -3.58 9.32
N ASP A 94 11.54 -2.30 9.73
CA ASP A 94 12.71 -1.45 9.58
C ASP A 94 13.76 -1.70 10.69
N TYR A 95 14.91 -1.02 10.58
CA TYR A 95 16.00 -1.14 11.54
C TYR A 95 15.62 -0.71 12.97
N LEU A 96 14.85 0.37 13.11
CA LEU A 96 14.48 0.91 14.42
C LEU A 96 13.52 -0.03 15.14
N GLU A 97 12.55 -0.55 14.41
CA GLU A 97 11.58 -1.53 14.90
C GLU A 97 12.26 -2.87 15.21
N CYS A 98 13.18 -3.33 14.36
CA CYS A 98 14.00 -4.52 14.63
C CYS A 98 14.84 -4.36 15.90
N ARG A 99 15.48 -3.20 16.09
CA ARG A 99 16.26 -2.89 17.30
C ARG A 99 15.40 -2.87 18.55
N ALA A 100 14.18 -2.31 18.47
CA ALA A 100 13.22 -2.31 19.58
C ALA A 100 12.73 -3.72 19.93
N ASN A 101 12.80 -4.66 19.00
CA ASN A 101 12.36 -6.05 19.14
C ASN A 101 13.54 -7.04 19.06
N SER A 102 14.72 -6.69 19.57
CA SER A 102 15.97 -7.43 19.35
C SER A 102 15.92 -8.92 19.71
N GLY A 103 15.12 -9.32 20.71
CA GLY A 103 14.94 -10.73 21.09
C GLY A 103 14.05 -11.56 20.15
N ARG A 104 13.35 -10.91 19.21
CA ARG A 104 12.41 -11.53 18.26
C ARG A 104 12.72 -11.18 16.81
N CYS A 105 13.63 -10.24 16.59
CA CYS A 105 14.03 -9.80 15.27
C CYS A 105 15.20 -10.63 14.74
N GLU A 106 15.05 -11.09 13.50
CA GLU A 106 16.04 -11.81 12.74
C GLU A 106 16.42 -11.03 11.49
N ARG A 107 17.59 -11.33 10.92
CA ARG A 107 18.07 -10.74 9.67
C ARG A 107 18.26 -11.80 8.61
N SER A 108 17.83 -11.49 7.40
CA SER A 108 18.07 -12.27 6.20
C SER A 108 19.07 -11.50 5.31
N PRO A 109 20.31 -12.00 5.10
CA PRO A 109 21.38 -11.21 4.49
C PRO A 109 21.12 -10.84 3.02
N ARG A 110 20.30 -11.62 2.31
CA ARG A 110 19.83 -11.31 0.96
C ARG A 110 18.38 -11.72 0.84
N GLY A 111 17.49 -10.74 0.69
CA GLY A 111 16.09 -10.98 0.41
C GLY A 111 15.56 -10.00 -0.62
N ARG A 112 14.66 -10.49 -1.47
CA ARG A 112 13.89 -9.67 -2.41
C ARG A 112 12.70 -9.07 -1.67
N ALA A 113 12.53 -7.76 -1.79
CA ALA A 113 11.48 -6.98 -1.15
C ALA A 113 10.81 -6.07 -2.15
N LEU A 114 9.48 -6.02 -2.10
CA LEU A 114 8.66 -5.05 -2.79
C LEU A 114 8.15 -4.04 -1.78
N TYR A 115 8.47 -2.77 -1.99
CA TYR A 115 7.90 -1.66 -1.25
C TYR A 115 6.84 -0.96 -2.09
N ALA A 116 5.83 -0.41 -1.42
CA ALA A 116 4.87 0.50 -2.02
C ALA A 116 5.03 1.87 -1.36
N TYR A 117 5.27 2.90 -2.15
CA TYR A 117 5.46 4.27 -1.67
C TYR A 117 4.44 5.20 -2.30
N VAL A 118 3.95 6.16 -1.52
CA VAL A 118 3.29 7.35 -2.05
C VAL A 118 4.36 8.44 -2.19
N ILE A 119 4.56 8.88 -3.43
CA ILE A 119 5.50 9.94 -3.80
C ILE A 119 4.69 11.21 -4.08
N GLY A 120 4.88 12.24 -3.25
CA GLY A 120 4.29 13.57 -3.43
C GLY A 120 5.30 14.52 -4.06
N LYS A 121 4.91 15.23 -5.11
CA LYS A 121 5.68 16.33 -5.69
C LYS A 121 4.92 17.63 -5.45
N VAL A 122 5.54 18.55 -4.71
CA VAL A 122 4.94 19.83 -4.30
C VAL A 122 5.98 20.93 -4.50
N GLU A 123 5.71 21.87 -5.41
CA GLU A 123 6.53 23.09 -5.61
C GLU A 123 8.05 22.85 -5.73
N GLY A 124 8.45 21.77 -6.41
CA GLY A 124 9.86 21.40 -6.61
C GLY A 124 10.46 20.51 -5.52
N GLY A 125 9.76 20.30 -4.42
CA GLY A 125 10.09 19.29 -3.41
C GLY A 125 9.49 17.92 -3.72
N GLU A 126 10.15 16.87 -3.22
CA GLU A 126 9.64 15.49 -3.27
C GLU A 126 9.53 14.93 -1.84
N LEU A 127 8.35 14.39 -1.54
CA LEU A 127 8.08 13.61 -0.34
C LEU A 127 7.88 12.15 -0.73
N LYS A 128 8.51 11.24 0.01
CA LYS A 128 8.33 9.80 -0.15
C LYS A 128 7.88 9.19 1.18
N VAL A 129 6.70 8.56 1.17
CA VAL A 129 6.13 7.91 2.37
C VAL A 129 5.75 6.48 2.05
N ASN A 130 6.08 5.55 2.94
CA ASN A 130 5.71 4.15 2.81
C ASN A 130 4.18 3.96 2.88
N GLY A 131 3.61 3.24 1.92
CA GLY A 131 2.17 2.99 1.82
C GLY A 131 1.62 2.14 2.95
N MET A 132 2.39 1.17 3.47
CA MET A 132 1.99 0.39 4.65
C MET A 132 1.90 1.25 5.90
N ASN A 133 2.82 2.22 6.04
CA ASN A 133 2.77 3.19 7.13
C ASN A 133 1.54 4.09 7.03
N ILE A 134 1.18 4.58 5.82
CA ILE A 134 -0.05 5.34 5.60
C ILE A 134 -1.27 4.52 6.02
N LEU A 135 -1.36 3.27 5.54
CA LEU A 135 -2.46 2.37 5.91
C LEU A 135 -2.52 2.14 7.42
N ARG A 136 -1.37 1.94 8.08
CA ARG A 136 -1.31 1.76 9.52
C ARG A 136 -1.79 2.99 10.28
N VAL A 137 -1.36 4.19 9.88
CA VAL A 137 -1.80 5.45 10.49
C VAL A 137 -3.30 5.65 10.31
N LEU A 138 -3.84 5.36 9.12
CA LEU A 138 -5.28 5.42 8.86
C LEU A 138 -6.07 4.45 9.76
N ASP A 139 -5.58 3.22 9.93
CA ASP A 139 -6.22 2.22 10.79
C ASP A 139 -6.16 2.57 12.28
N VAL A 140 -5.10 3.28 12.72
CA VAL A 140 -5.03 3.83 14.08
C VAL A 140 -6.01 4.99 14.28
N ALA A 141 -6.13 5.86 13.28
CA ALA A 141 -7.04 7.01 13.35
C ALA A 141 -8.52 6.61 13.26
N VAL A 142 -8.82 5.65 12.38
CA VAL A 142 -10.17 5.11 12.16
C VAL A 142 -10.04 3.59 12.01
N PRO A 143 -10.30 2.83 13.09
CA PRO A 143 -10.20 1.37 13.06
C PRO A 143 -11.00 0.75 11.91
N GLY A 144 -10.34 -0.09 11.10
CA GLY A 144 -10.95 -0.78 9.96
C GLY A 144 -10.89 -0.02 8.64
N LEU A 145 -10.59 1.29 8.64
CA LEU A 145 -10.57 2.10 7.42
C LEU A 145 -9.58 1.58 6.38
N ALA A 146 -8.38 1.20 6.81
CA ALA A 146 -7.37 0.63 5.91
C ALA A 146 -7.83 -0.68 5.27
N ARG A 147 -8.54 -1.52 6.03
CA ARG A 147 -9.13 -2.76 5.50
C ARG A 147 -10.23 -2.47 4.50
N GLU A 148 -11.11 -1.51 4.77
CA GLU A 148 -12.16 -1.08 3.82
C GLU A 148 -11.56 -0.54 2.51
N LEU A 149 -10.47 0.22 2.58
CA LEU A 149 -9.75 0.69 1.39
C LEU A 149 -9.17 -0.48 0.57
N LEU A 150 -8.50 -1.42 1.25
CA LEU A 150 -7.87 -2.58 0.60
C LEU A 150 -8.88 -3.54 -0.01
N GLU A 151 -9.96 -3.84 0.71
CA GLU A 151 -11.06 -4.67 0.22
C GLU A 151 -11.83 -3.97 -0.90
N GLY A 152 -12.07 -2.66 -0.80
CA GLY A 152 -12.67 -1.88 -1.89
C GLY A 152 -11.80 -1.87 -3.14
N ALA A 153 -10.47 -1.77 -2.99
CA ALA A 153 -9.54 -1.91 -4.10
C ALA A 153 -9.60 -3.30 -4.73
N ARG A 154 -9.77 -4.36 -3.92
CA ARG A 154 -10.00 -5.73 -4.40
C ARG A 154 -11.30 -5.82 -5.18
N ASP A 155 -12.38 -5.22 -4.70
CA ASP A 155 -13.67 -5.23 -5.40
C ASP A 155 -13.56 -4.59 -6.78
N VAL A 156 -12.88 -3.45 -6.89
CA VAL A 156 -12.62 -2.79 -8.18
C VAL A 156 -11.74 -3.66 -9.09
N LEU A 157 -10.69 -4.27 -8.55
CA LEU A 157 -9.78 -5.15 -9.30
C LEU A 157 -10.51 -6.34 -9.94
N TRP A 158 -11.52 -6.88 -9.24
CA TRP A 158 -12.31 -8.03 -9.68
C TRP A 158 -13.63 -7.64 -10.38
N GLY A 159 -13.90 -6.34 -10.59
CA GLY A 159 -15.12 -5.88 -11.26
C GLY A 159 -16.39 -6.03 -10.41
N ARG A 160 -16.27 -6.06 -9.08
CA ARG A 160 -17.40 -6.15 -8.13
C ARG A 160 -17.98 -4.79 -7.73
N GLY A 161 -17.53 -3.72 -8.38
CA GLY A 161 -17.95 -2.35 -8.15
C GLY A 161 -16.97 -1.52 -7.32
N SER A 162 -17.22 -0.21 -7.23
CA SER A 162 -16.34 0.76 -6.57
C SER A 162 -16.92 1.41 -5.32
N ALA A 163 -18.18 1.15 -4.98
CA ALA A 163 -18.88 1.84 -3.90
C ALA A 163 -18.15 1.75 -2.54
N ARG A 164 -17.63 0.55 -2.20
CA ARG A 164 -16.85 0.34 -0.98
C ARG A 164 -15.57 1.18 -0.96
N LEU A 165 -14.82 1.19 -2.05
CA LEU A 165 -13.59 1.99 -2.18
C LEU A 165 -13.89 3.49 -2.08
N LEU A 166 -14.91 3.97 -2.79
CA LEU A 166 -15.31 5.37 -2.78
C LEU A 166 -15.75 5.81 -1.37
N GLY A 167 -16.60 5.03 -0.70
CA GLY A 167 -17.01 5.31 0.67
C GLY A 167 -15.85 5.36 1.65
N ALA A 168 -14.90 4.42 1.54
CA ALA A 168 -13.70 4.40 2.37
C ALA A 168 -12.79 5.62 2.10
N LEU A 169 -12.57 5.99 0.84
CA LEU A 169 -11.81 7.19 0.47
C LEU A 169 -12.48 8.46 0.99
N MET A 170 -13.80 8.60 0.82
CA MET A 170 -14.55 9.75 1.35
C MET A 170 -14.45 9.85 2.87
N ASN A 171 -14.41 8.73 3.59
CA ASN A 171 -14.19 8.74 5.03
C ASN A 171 -12.75 9.14 5.40
N ALA A 172 -11.75 8.68 4.64
CA ALA A 172 -10.35 9.10 4.85
C ALA A 172 -10.17 10.61 4.65
N LEU A 173 -10.85 11.21 3.66
CA LEU A 173 -10.78 12.64 3.37
C LEU A 173 -11.41 13.54 4.44
N LYS A 174 -12.26 12.98 5.32
CA LYS A 174 -12.80 13.72 6.48
C LYS A 174 -11.78 13.93 7.58
N LEU A 175 -10.65 13.21 7.56
CA LEU A 175 -9.60 13.35 8.55
C LEU A 175 -8.88 14.70 8.39
N GLU A 176 -8.80 15.47 9.47
CA GLU A 176 -8.12 16.78 9.46
C GLU A 176 -6.68 16.67 8.97
N SER A 177 -5.97 15.62 9.36
CA SER A 177 -4.60 15.35 8.90
C SER A 177 -4.49 15.18 7.39
N VAL A 178 -5.49 14.58 6.74
CA VAL A 178 -5.54 14.44 5.27
C VAL A 178 -5.83 15.79 4.63
N ARG A 179 -6.78 16.56 5.18
CA ARG A 179 -7.12 17.91 4.69
C ARG A 179 -5.97 18.91 4.82
N LEU A 180 -5.09 18.73 5.80
CA LEU A 180 -3.88 19.55 5.97
C LEU A 180 -2.80 19.24 4.93
N VAL A 181 -2.74 18.01 4.42
CA VAL A 181 -1.72 17.57 3.46
C VAL A 181 -2.16 17.81 2.02
N LEU A 182 -3.45 17.64 1.72
CA LEU A 182 -3.99 17.83 0.38
C LEU A 182 -4.29 19.32 0.12
N PRO A 183 -3.74 19.93 -0.94
CA PRO A 183 -4.04 21.32 -1.29
C PRO A 183 -5.52 21.59 -1.57
N GLU A 184 -6.21 20.58 -2.09
CA GLU A 184 -7.64 20.58 -2.38
C GLU A 184 -8.21 19.23 -1.93
N THR A 185 -9.22 19.26 -1.06
CA THR A 185 -9.91 18.05 -0.59
C THR A 185 -11.28 17.99 -1.25
N PRO A 186 -11.63 16.89 -1.95
CA PRO A 186 -12.94 16.80 -2.56
C PRO A 186 -14.03 16.56 -1.52
N ASP A 187 -15.14 17.28 -1.64
CA ASP A 187 -16.30 17.18 -0.74
C ASP A 187 -17.26 16.03 -1.13
N ASP A 188 -17.17 15.55 -2.37
CA ASP A 188 -18.02 14.50 -2.92
C ASP A 188 -17.25 13.55 -3.87
N GLU A 189 -17.93 12.48 -4.28
CA GLU A 189 -17.36 11.50 -5.22
C GLU A 189 -16.97 12.14 -6.55
N SER A 190 -17.73 13.10 -7.07
CA SER A 190 -17.42 13.76 -8.34
C SER A 190 -16.08 14.50 -8.28
N GLY A 191 -15.86 15.25 -7.19
CA GLY A 191 -14.60 15.91 -6.89
C GLY A 191 -13.45 14.91 -6.76
N LEU A 192 -13.68 13.81 -6.04
CA LEU A 192 -12.68 12.74 -5.87
C LEU A 192 -12.27 12.13 -7.21
N MET A 193 -13.23 11.85 -8.08
CA MET A 193 -12.99 11.33 -9.42
C MET A 193 -12.19 12.32 -10.29
N LYS A 194 -12.47 13.63 -10.18
CA LYS A 194 -11.73 14.68 -10.90
C LYS A 194 -10.27 14.78 -10.44
N LEU A 195 -10.05 14.69 -9.12
CA LEU A 195 -8.72 14.84 -8.52
C LEU A 195 -7.89 13.57 -8.54
N SER A 196 -8.49 12.38 -8.75
CA SER A 196 -7.80 11.09 -8.79
C SER A 196 -7.84 10.45 -10.18
N PRO A 197 -6.80 10.65 -11.01
CA PRO A 197 -6.71 10.02 -12.34
C PRO A 197 -6.77 8.49 -12.29
N LEU A 198 -6.08 7.87 -11.32
CA LEU A 198 -6.09 6.42 -11.17
C LEU A 198 -7.48 5.89 -10.85
N LEU A 199 -8.16 6.48 -9.87
CA LEU A 199 -9.52 6.07 -9.50
C LEU A 199 -10.48 6.24 -10.68
N SER A 200 -10.42 7.38 -11.36
CA SER A 200 -11.13 7.64 -12.62
C SER A 200 -10.95 6.60 -13.70
N ARG A 201 -9.75 6.04 -13.82
CA ARG A 201 -9.46 4.97 -14.78
C ARG A 201 -10.03 3.64 -14.30
N LEU A 202 -9.84 3.31 -13.02
CA LEU A 202 -10.22 2.02 -12.46
C LEU A 202 -11.74 1.84 -12.36
N THR A 203 -12.49 2.86 -11.95
CA THR A 203 -13.95 2.74 -11.81
C THR A 203 -14.65 2.65 -13.17
N ARG A 204 -14.16 3.36 -14.19
CA ARG A 204 -14.66 3.23 -15.57
C ARG A 204 -14.47 1.83 -16.14
N GLN A 205 -13.39 1.15 -15.76
CA GLN A 205 -13.14 -0.23 -16.18
C GLN A 205 -13.97 -1.26 -15.40
N ALA A 206 -14.41 -0.93 -14.18
CA ALA A 206 -15.22 -1.81 -13.34
C ALA A 206 -16.74 -1.66 -13.55
N GLY A 207 -17.19 -0.55 -14.13
CA GLY A 207 -18.59 -0.30 -14.49
C GLY A 207 -18.96 -0.61 -15.94
N ALA A 208 -18.02 -1.15 -16.73
CA ALA A 208 -18.23 -1.65 -18.09
C ALA A 208 -18.21 -3.17 -18.09
#